data_AF-A0A8J3PZ59-F1
#
_entry.id   AF-A0A8J3PZ59-F1
#
_cell.length_a   1.000
_cell.length_b   1.000
_cell.length_c   1.000
_cell.angle_alpha   90.00
_cell.angle_beta   90.00
_cell.angle_gamma   90.00
#
_symmetry.space_group_name_H-M   'P 1'
#
loop_
_entity.id
_entity.type
_entity.pdbx_description
1 polymer ?
#
loop_
_entity_poly.entity_id
_entity_poly.type
_entity_poly.pdbx_seq_one_letter_code
_entity_poly.pdbx_strand_id
1 'polypeptide(L)'
;MGSSLWEETIKSVPNLVVAVLTLSLGWLVGNRLTARWDERKKRRELDLVALGVFYDIYGQFFAVWKLWSNAPADMRNQDDFRRSLLDRAAEIEGKLESLLVRVASERNLSDGDCVLLGCFRQAVQCLRESIREKEPLRSLIIQPGGKRVISMLWYGSDAPPYLAFKALAAFAADLLSKSNDAGTKATTGYSALKQITSSELERTWVEEASRLLALQSLPTT
;
A
#
# COMPACT_ATOMS: atom_id res chain seq x y z
N MET A 1 -18.34 21.46 -73.82
CA MET A 1 -17.93 20.30 -73.01
C MET A 1 -17.33 20.66 -71.64
N GLY A 2 -16.98 21.92 -71.34
CA GLY A 2 -16.44 22.29 -70.01
C GLY A 2 -17.46 22.52 -68.88
N SER A 3 -18.73 22.80 -69.19
CA SER A 3 -19.75 23.14 -68.19
C SER A 3 -20.31 21.93 -67.43
N SER A 4 -20.39 20.75 -68.06
CA SER A 4 -20.90 19.53 -67.41
C SER A 4 -19.94 18.98 -66.34
N LEU A 5 -18.63 19.03 -66.60
CA LEU A 5 -17.60 18.61 -65.64
C LEU A 5 -17.55 19.51 -64.39
N TRP A 6 -17.87 20.79 -64.54
CA TRP A 6 -17.90 21.75 -63.44
C TRP A 6 -19.07 21.50 -62.48
N GLU A 7 -20.27 21.23 -63.01
CA GLU A 7 -21.44 20.90 -62.20
C GLU A 7 -21.29 19.57 -61.44
N GLU A 8 -20.68 18.56 -62.07
CA GLU A 8 -20.39 17.28 -61.42
C GLU A 8 -19.34 17.42 -60.30
N THR A 9 -18.34 18.28 -60.51
CA THR A 9 -17.31 18.56 -59.49
C THR A 9 -17.93 19.24 -58.26
N ILE A 10 -18.77 20.25 -58.46
CA ILE A 10 -19.43 20.97 -57.35
C ILE A 10 -20.34 20.05 -56.53
N LYS A 11 -21.05 19.12 -57.17
CA LYS A 11 -21.90 18.14 -56.47
C LYS A 11 -21.11 17.15 -55.60
N SER A 12 -19.83 16.94 -55.91
CA SER A 12 -18.98 15.97 -55.22
C SER A 12 -18.28 16.56 -53.98
N VAL A 13 -18.09 17.88 -53.93
CA VAL A 13 -17.41 18.59 -52.82
C VAL A 13 -18.08 18.32 -51.45
N PRO A 14 -19.41 18.38 -51.28
CA PRO A 14 -20.06 18.13 -49.99
C PRO A 14 -19.75 16.73 -49.43
N ASN A 15 -19.74 15.70 -50.30
CA ASN A 15 -19.45 14.32 -49.89
C ASN A 15 -17.99 14.17 -49.43
N LEU A 16 -17.06 14.82 -50.12
CA LEU A 16 -15.66 14.85 -49.71
C LEU A 16 -15.49 15.51 -48.34
N VAL A 17 -16.13 16.67 -48.13
CA VAL A 17 -16.07 17.40 -46.85
C VAL A 17 -16.62 16.55 -45.72
N VAL A 18 -17.78 15.91 -45.91
CA VAL A 18 -18.35 15.01 -44.91
C VAL A 18 -17.40 13.86 -44.62
N ALA A 19 -16.83 13.21 -45.63
CA ALA A 19 -15.88 12.11 -45.43
C ALA A 19 -14.64 12.55 -44.62
N VAL A 20 -14.06 13.70 -44.94
CA VAL A 20 -12.91 14.26 -44.21
C VAL A 20 -13.28 14.62 -42.77
N LEU A 21 -14.44 15.24 -42.54
CA LEU A 21 -14.93 15.55 -41.20
C LEU A 21 -15.18 14.28 -40.37
N THR A 22 -15.78 13.25 -40.96
CA THR A 22 -16.01 11.97 -40.28
C THR A 22 -14.69 11.27 -39.93
N LEU A 23 -13.73 11.24 -40.86
CA LEU A 23 -12.42 10.64 -40.62
C LEU A 23 -11.63 11.39 -39.55
N SER A 24 -11.60 12.72 -39.61
CA SER A 24 -10.92 13.55 -38.60
C SER A 24 -11.55 13.44 -37.22
N LEU A 25 -12.89 13.42 -37.13
CA LEU A 25 -13.58 13.23 -35.86
C LEU A 25 -13.34 11.82 -35.29
N GLY A 26 -13.42 10.80 -36.14
CA GLY A 26 -13.11 9.42 -35.77
C GLY A 26 -11.68 9.27 -35.27
N TRP A 27 -10.72 9.89 -35.95
CA TRP A 27 -9.32 9.95 -35.53
C TRP A 27 -9.15 10.63 -34.17
N LEU A 28 -9.77 11.80 -33.97
CA LEU A 28 -9.66 12.56 -32.73
C LEU A 28 -10.25 11.81 -31.54
N VAL A 29 -11.43 11.22 -31.71
CA VAL A 29 -12.09 10.41 -30.68
C VAL A 29 -11.28 9.15 -30.39
N GLY A 30 -10.83 8.44 -31.43
CA GLY A 30 -10.00 7.25 -31.31
C GLY A 30 -8.72 7.52 -30.52
N ASN A 31 -7.97 8.56 -30.92
CA ASN A 31 -6.72 8.92 -30.26
C ASN A 31 -6.92 9.28 -28.77
N ARG A 32 -8.01 10.00 -28.44
CA ARG A 32 -8.31 10.34 -27.04
C ARG A 32 -8.68 9.11 -26.20
N LEU A 33 -9.42 8.15 -26.78
CA LEU A 33 -9.77 6.90 -26.11
C LEU A 33 -8.54 6.02 -25.91
N THR A 34 -7.70 5.87 -26.94
CA THR A 34 -6.46 5.09 -26.87
C THR A 34 -5.51 5.69 -25.82
N ALA A 35 -5.28 7.00 -25.82
CA ALA A 35 -4.42 7.64 -24.83
C ALA A 35 -4.89 7.41 -23.38
N ARG A 36 -6.20 7.52 -23.12
CA ARG A 36 -6.77 7.23 -21.79
C ARG A 36 -6.65 5.76 -21.40
N TRP A 37 -6.76 4.86 -22.36
CA TRP A 37 -6.64 3.43 -22.12
C TRP A 37 -5.19 3.03 -21.81
N ASP A 38 -4.24 3.55 -22.58
CA ASP A 38 -2.80 3.34 -22.34
C ASP A 38 -2.37 3.89 -20.98
N GLU A 39 -2.86 5.07 -20.59
CA GLU A 39 -2.60 5.63 -19.28
C GLU A 39 -3.14 4.73 -18.14
N ARG A 40 -4.37 4.24 -18.26
CA ARG A 40 -4.96 3.30 -17.30
C ARG A 40 -4.19 1.98 -17.23
N LYS A 41 -3.78 1.45 -18.39
CA LYS A 41 -3.01 0.20 -18.45
C LYS A 41 -1.66 0.36 -17.76
N LYS A 42 -0.93 1.43 -18.06
CA LYS A 42 0.37 1.72 -17.43
C LYS A 42 0.24 1.89 -15.91
N ARG A 43 -0.81 2.58 -15.44
CA ARG A 43 -1.09 2.70 -13.99
C ARG A 43 -1.35 1.35 -13.35
N ARG A 44 -2.14 0.49 -13.99
CA ARG A 44 -2.41 -0.87 -13.49
C ARG A 44 -1.15 -1.73 -13.42
N GLU A 45 -0.27 -1.63 -14.42
CA GLU A 45 1.04 -2.31 -14.39
C GLU A 45 1.87 -1.83 -13.20
N LEU A 46 1.92 -0.52 -12.97
CA LEU A 46 2.60 0.09 -11.82
C LEU A 46 2.01 -0.37 -10.47
N ASP A 47 0.69 -0.49 -10.36
CA ASP A 47 -0.01 -1.00 -9.17
C ASP A 47 0.32 -2.47 -8.90
N LEU A 48 0.33 -3.32 -9.95
CA LEU A 48 0.70 -4.73 -9.83
C LEU A 48 2.15 -4.89 -9.36
N VAL A 49 3.06 -4.02 -9.82
CA VAL A 49 4.45 -4.00 -9.33
C VAL A 49 4.50 -3.62 -7.84
N ALA A 50 3.76 -2.59 -7.42
CA ALA A 50 3.71 -2.18 -6.02
C ALA A 50 3.13 -3.29 -5.12
N LEU A 51 2.09 -3.97 -5.59
CA LEU A 51 1.50 -5.13 -4.90
C LEU A 51 2.48 -6.30 -4.80
N GLY A 52 3.27 -6.57 -5.85
CA GLY A 52 4.33 -7.57 -5.83
C GLY A 52 5.39 -7.26 -4.77
N VAL A 53 5.85 -6.00 -4.69
CA VAL A 53 6.78 -5.54 -3.65
C VAL A 53 6.18 -5.70 -2.26
N PHE A 54 4.90 -5.39 -2.08
CA PHE A 54 4.20 -5.59 -0.82
C PHE A 54 4.18 -7.06 -0.38
N TYR A 55 3.87 -7.99 -1.28
CA TYR A 55 3.88 -9.42 -0.94
C TYR A 55 5.28 -9.93 -0.61
N ASP A 56 6.32 -9.42 -1.27
CA ASP A 56 7.71 -9.73 -0.96
C ASP A 56 8.09 -9.24 0.46
N ILE A 57 7.78 -7.98 0.80
CA ILE A 57 7.97 -7.41 2.15
C ILE A 57 7.26 -8.28 3.20
N TYR A 58 5.99 -8.60 2.95
CA TYR A 58 5.18 -9.41 3.86
C TYR A 58 5.78 -10.82 4.06
N GLY A 59 6.18 -11.49 2.98
CA GLY A 59 6.81 -12.81 3.05
C GLY A 59 8.14 -12.79 3.81
N GLN A 60 8.99 -11.79 3.56
CA GLN A 60 10.27 -11.61 4.25
C GLN A 60 10.06 -11.30 5.74
N PHE A 61 9.09 -10.45 6.08
CA PHE A 61 8.72 -10.18 7.47
C PHE A 61 8.37 -11.48 8.21
N PHE A 62 7.49 -12.31 7.63
CA PHE A 62 7.11 -13.58 8.25
C PHE A 62 8.30 -14.53 8.42
N ALA A 63 9.19 -14.58 7.44
CA ALA A 63 10.39 -15.41 7.52
C ALA A 63 11.31 -14.96 8.67
N VAL A 64 11.58 -13.65 8.79
CA VAL A 64 12.42 -13.10 9.88
C VAL A 64 11.74 -13.29 11.23
N TRP A 65 10.46 -12.97 11.34
CA TRP A 65 9.69 -13.15 12.57
C TRP A 65 9.70 -14.61 13.05
N LYS A 66 9.45 -15.57 12.16
CA LYS A 66 9.44 -17.00 12.53
C LYS A 66 10.82 -17.52 12.95
N LEU A 67 11.88 -17.06 12.26
CA LEU A 67 13.25 -17.39 12.67
C LEU A 67 13.55 -16.82 14.07
N TRP A 68 13.17 -15.57 14.32
CA TRP A 68 13.35 -14.94 15.63
C TRP A 68 12.52 -15.61 16.74
N SER A 69 11.24 -15.89 16.48
CA SER A 69 10.32 -16.45 17.49
C SER A 69 10.66 -17.88 17.88
N ASN A 70 11.19 -18.66 16.94
CA ASN A 70 11.53 -20.07 17.16
C ASN A 70 12.99 -20.26 17.62
N ALA A 71 13.81 -19.20 17.62
CA ALA A 71 15.19 -19.29 18.05
C ALA A 71 15.28 -19.53 19.58
N PRO A 72 16.05 -20.54 20.00
CA PRO A 72 16.41 -20.75 21.40
C PRO A 72 17.02 -19.48 22.03
N ALA A 73 16.89 -19.33 23.35
CA ALA A 73 17.35 -18.13 24.05
C ALA A 73 18.87 -17.94 23.96
N ASP A 74 19.65 -19.02 23.96
CA ASP A 74 21.09 -19.02 23.72
C ASP A 74 21.44 -18.52 22.31
N MET A 75 20.72 -18.97 21.27
CA MET A 75 20.91 -18.50 19.90
C MET A 75 20.54 -17.03 19.72
N ARG A 76 19.45 -16.56 20.35
CA ARG A 76 19.06 -15.13 20.33
C ARG A 76 20.09 -14.21 20.98
N ASN A 77 20.90 -14.74 21.89
CA ASN A 77 22.01 -14.03 22.53
C ASN A 77 23.30 -14.01 21.69
N GLN A 78 23.40 -14.84 20.64
CA GLN A 78 24.54 -14.82 19.73
C GLN A 78 24.49 -13.57 18.84
N ASP A 79 25.55 -12.77 18.88
CA ASP A 79 25.59 -11.48 18.18
C ASP A 79 25.53 -11.62 16.66
N ASP A 80 26.16 -12.65 16.08
CA ASP A 80 26.16 -12.87 14.62
C ASP A 80 24.75 -13.20 14.10
N PHE A 81 24.05 -14.10 14.79
CA PHE A 81 22.66 -14.46 14.45
C PHE A 81 21.75 -13.22 14.53
N ARG A 82 21.85 -12.48 15.64
CA ARG A 82 21.06 -11.26 15.86
C ARG A 82 21.35 -10.18 14.84
N ARG A 83 22.63 -9.93 14.53
CA ARG A 83 23.06 -8.95 13.52
C ARG A 83 22.50 -9.31 12.15
N SER A 84 22.61 -10.57 11.75
CA SER A 84 22.03 -11.05 10.49
C SER A 84 20.51 -10.81 10.40
N LEU A 85 19.77 -11.07 11.48
CA LEU A 85 18.33 -10.80 11.50
C LEU A 85 17.99 -9.30 11.54
N LEU A 86 18.79 -8.48 12.24
CA LEU A 86 18.64 -7.03 12.24
C LEU A 86 18.85 -6.43 10.85
N ASP A 87 19.89 -6.88 10.13
CA ASP A 87 20.17 -6.42 8.77
C ASP A 87 18.98 -6.73 7.84
N ARG A 88 18.42 -7.95 7.93
CA ARG A 88 17.23 -8.34 7.17
C ARG A 88 15.98 -7.54 7.57
N ALA A 89 15.78 -7.31 8.87
CA ALA A 89 14.65 -6.51 9.35
C ALA A 89 14.75 -5.05 8.88
N ALA A 90 15.95 -4.47 8.87
CA ALA A 90 16.20 -3.14 8.35
C ALA A 90 15.99 -3.05 6.83
N GLU A 91 16.36 -4.09 6.07
CA GLU A 91 16.07 -4.18 4.64
C GLU A 91 14.56 -4.20 4.36
N ILE A 92 13.79 -4.99 5.11
CA ILE A 92 12.33 -5.06 5.00
C ILE A 92 11.70 -3.70 5.30
N GLU A 93 12.15 -3.03 6.38
CA GLU A 93 11.68 -1.69 6.73
C GLU A 93 12.01 -0.68 5.63
N GLY A 94 13.23 -0.69 5.08
CA GLY A 94 13.63 0.20 3.99
C GLY A 94 12.79 0.01 2.72
N LYS A 95 12.49 -1.25 2.35
CA LYS A 95 11.58 -1.57 1.24
C LYS A 95 10.17 -1.05 1.50
N LEU A 96 9.68 -1.22 2.73
CA LEU A 96 8.37 -0.71 3.14
C LEU A 96 8.30 0.81 3.09
N GLU A 97 9.29 1.52 3.61
CA GLU A 97 9.33 2.99 3.55
C GLU A 97 9.34 3.49 2.10
N SER A 98 10.10 2.85 1.22
CA SER A 98 10.09 3.17 -0.22
C SER A 98 8.71 2.96 -0.85
N LEU A 99 8.04 1.84 -0.53
CA LEU A 99 6.68 1.57 -0.98
C LEU A 99 5.69 2.62 -0.46
N LEU A 100 5.79 3.02 0.82
CA LEU A 100 4.89 4.01 1.43
C LEU A 100 5.06 5.40 0.82
N VAL A 101 6.30 5.84 0.54
CA VAL A 101 6.57 7.09 -0.19
C VAL A 101 5.87 7.08 -1.55
N ARG A 102 6.02 5.97 -2.29
CA ARG A 102 5.39 5.82 -3.60
C ARG A 102 3.87 5.88 -3.49
N VAL A 103 3.28 5.08 -2.60
CA VAL A 103 1.82 5.03 -2.38
C VAL A 103 1.26 6.39 -2.00
N ALA A 104 1.90 7.10 -1.06
CA ALA A 104 1.49 8.44 -0.66
C ALA A 104 1.60 9.47 -1.81
N SER A 105 2.61 9.34 -2.68
CA SER A 105 2.79 10.27 -3.80
C SER A 105 1.86 9.99 -4.99
N GLU A 106 1.50 8.73 -5.22
CA GLU A 106 0.77 8.30 -6.43
C GLU A 106 -0.74 8.13 -6.20
N ARG A 107 -1.18 7.86 -4.95
CA ARG A 107 -2.58 7.56 -4.61
C ARG A 107 -3.23 8.65 -3.77
N ASN A 108 -4.52 8.87 -3.98
CA ASN A 108 -5.32 9.73 -3.11
C ASN A 108 -5.79 8.90 -1.91
N LEU A 109 -5.07 9.04 -0.79
CA LEU A 109 -5.33 8.29 0.43
C LEU A 109 -6.30 9.06 1.32
N SER A 110 -7.27 8.36 1.89
CA SER A 110 -8.06 8.89 2.99
C SER A 110 -7.25 8.90 4.29
N ASP A 111 -7.68 9.70 5.28
CA ASP A 111 -7.05 9.70 6.60
C ASP A 111 -7.05 8.30 7.23
N GLY A 112 -8.08 7.50 6.99
CA GLY A 112 -8.17 6.11 7.44
C GLY A 112 -7.12 5.22 6.77
N ASP A 113 -6.89 5.37 5.47
CA ASP A 113 -5.85 4.63 4.75
C ASP A 113 -4.46 4.97 5.29
N CYS A 114 -4.20 6.26 5.54
CA CYS A 114 -2.95 6.73 6.12
C CYS A 114 -2.70 6.12 7.49
N VAL A 115 -3.71 6.07 8.36
CA VAL A 115 -3.62 5.47 9.69
C VAL A 115 -3.35 3.97 9.60
N LEU A 116 -4.07 3.24 8.75
CA LEU A 116 -3.88 1.79 8.59
C LEU A 116 -2.50 1.44 8.01
N LEU A 117 -2.02 2.20 7.01
CA LEU A 117 -0.66 2.05 6.50
C LEU A 117 0.40 2.36 7.56
N GLY A 118 0.17 3.40 8.37
CA GLY A 118 1.02 3.72 9.51
C GLY A 118 1.03 2.61 10.57
N CYS A 119 -0.12 2.00 10.86
CA CYS A 119 -0.20 0.86 11.77
C CYS A 119 0.59 -0.34 11.24
N PHE A 120 0.49 -0.64 9.93
CA PHE A 120 1.28 -1.71 9.30
C PHE A 120 2.78 -1.44 9.39
N ARG A 121 3.21 -0.19 9.15
CA ARG A 121 4.59 0.25 9.32
C ARG A 121 5.09 0.02 10.74
N GLN A 122 4.33 0.42 11.75
CA GLN A 122 4.69 0.22 13.16
C GLN A 122 4.83 -1.26 13.52
N ALA A 123 3.94 -2.14 13.02
CA ALA A 123 4.05 -3.57 13.23
C ALA A 123 5.36 -4.17 12.68
N VAL A 124 5.83 -3.68 11.52
CA VAL A 124 7.13 -4.08 10.95
C VAL A 124 8.30 -3.55 11.80
N GLN A 125 8.21 -2.31 12.29
CA GLN A 125 9.22 -1.72 13.18
C GLN A 125 9.35 -2.48 14.50
N CYS A 126 8.24 -2.91 15.11
CA CYS A 126 8.24 -3.72 16.33
C CYS A 126 9.09 -4.99 16.19
N LEU A 127 9.17 -5.60 15.00
CA LEU A 127 10.03 -6.76 14.76
C LEU A 127 11.50 -6.41 14.91
N ARG A 128 11.98 -5.37 14.22
CA ARG A 128 13.38 -4.93 14.33
C ARG A 128 13.73 -4.56 15.77
N GLU A 129 12.84 -3.86 16.46
CA GLU A 129 13.04 -3.50 17.86
C GLU A 129 13.11 -4.72 18.76
N SER A 130 12.22 -5.70 18.58
CA SER A 130 12.26 -6.94 19.38
C SER A 130 13.59 -7.69 19.22
N ILE A 131 14.13 -7.77 18.00
CA ILE A 131 15.43 -8.38 17.71
C ILE A 131 16.56 -7.57 18.38
N ARG A 132 16.48 -6.23 18.32
CA ARG A 132 17.47 -5.33 18.94
C ARG A 132 17.53 -5.52 20.45
N GLU A 133 16.37 -5.55 21.10
CA GLU A 133 16.23 -5.69 22.55
C GLU A 133 16.40 -7.13 23.05
N LYS A 134 16.62 -8.11 22.17
CA LYS A 134 16.72 -9.55 22.50
C LYS A 134 15.44 -10.13 23.12
N GLU A 135 14.31 -9.51 22.84
CA GLU A 135 13.00 -9.88 23.40
C GLU A 135 12.13 -10.57 22.34
N PRO A 136 11.20 -11.46 22.75
CA PRO A 136 10.17 -11.95 21.84
C PRO A 136 9.34 -10.79 21.25
N LEU A 137 8.81 -10.99 20.04
CA LEU A 137 7.96 -9.98 19.40
C LEU A 137 6.72 -9.70 20.25
N ARG A 138 6.57 -8.43 20.63
CA ARG A 138 5.48 -7.92 21.46
C ARG A 138 4.96 -6.60 20.93
N SER A 139 3.73 -6.29 21.26
CA SER A 139 3.11 -5.00 20.94
C SER A 139 2.46 -4.42 22.18
N LEU A 140 2.40 -3.10 22.21
CA LEU A 140 1.74 -2.37 23.28
C LEU A 140 0.25 -2.29 22.97
N ILE A 141 -0.56 -2.59 23.98
CA ILE A 141 -2.01 -2.54 23.90
C ILE A 141 -2.53 -1.67 25.04
N ILE A 142 -3.40 -0.72 24.73
CA ILE A 142 -4.10 0.11 25.71
C ILE A 142 -5.35 -0.65 26.19
N GLN A 143 -5.42 -0.93 27.49
CA GLN A 143 -6.61 -1.55 28.08
C GLN A 143 -7.87 -0.68 27.88
N PRO A 144 -9.05 -1.32 27.78
CA PRO A 144 -10.34 -0.64 27.87
C PRO A 144 -10.38 0.30 29.08
N GLY A 145 -10.66 1.58 28.85
CA GLY A 145 -10.63 2.62 29.88
C GLY A 145 -9.33 3.43 29.94
N GLY A 146 -8.37 3.20 29.05
CA GLY A 146 -7.27 4.12 28.74
C GLY A 146 -6.17 4.24 29.80
N LYS A 147 -6.23 3.44 30.88
CA LYS A 147 -5.38 3.64 32.07
C LYS A 147 -4.13 2.77 32.12
N ARG A 148 -4.02 1.70 31.32
CA ARG A 148 -2.87 0.78 31.37
C ARG A 148 -2.44 0.34 29.99
N VAL A 149 -1.12 0.39 29.76
CA VAL A 149 -0.46 -0.18 28.58
C VAL A 149 0.02 -1.58 28.97
N ILE A 150 -0.46 -2.60 28.28
CA ILE A 150 -0.02 -3.99 28.44
C ILE A 150 0.87 -4.34 27.26
N SER A 151 1.99 -5.01 27.55
CA SER A 151 2.78 -5.65 26.51
C SER A 151 2.22 -7.03 26.22
N MET A 152 1.85 -7.28 24.96
CA MET A 152 1.28 -8.55 24.53
C MET A 152 2.16 -9.24 23.50
N LEU A 153 2.47 -10.51 23.74
CA LEU A 153 3.29 -11.34 22.86
C LEU A 153 2.51 -11.78 21.61
N TRP A 154 3.22 -11.93 20.50
CA TRP A 154 2.70 -12.53 19.27
C TRP A 154 2.72 -14.07 19.36
N TYR A 155 2.08 -14.63 20.40
CA TYR A 155 2.06 -16.07 20.62
C TYR A 155 0.75 -16.68 20.11
N GLY A 156 0.83 -17.40 18.99
CA GLY A 156 -0.32 -18.08 18.38
C GLY A 156 -1.09 -17.24 17.37
N SER A 157 -2.04 -17.87 16.68
CA SER A 157 -2.90 -17.24 15.66
C SER A 157 -3.95 -16.32 16.25
N ASP A 158 -4.29 -16.52 17.52
CA ASP A 158 -5.41 -15.84 18.18
C ASP A 158 -4.93 -14.61 18.97
N ALA A 159 -3.61 -14.36 18.98
CA ALA A 159 -3.04 -13.20 19.61
C ALA A 159 -3.54 -11.91 18.93
N PRO A 160 -4.09 -10.94 19.68
CA PRO A 160 -4.55 -9.66 19.17
C PRO A 160 -3.60 -8.94 18.20
N PRO A 161 -2.31 -8.77 18.51
CA PRO A 161 -1.42 -8.05 17.58
C PRO A 161 -1.16 -8.86 16.30
N TYR A 162 -1.18 -10.19 16.37
CA TYR A 162 -1.05 -11.04 15.20
C TYR A 162 -2.28 -10.92 14.29
N LEU A 163 -3.50 -10.96 14.85
CA LEU A 163 -4.74 -10.77 14.10
C LEU A 163 -4.82 -9.38 13.47
N ALA A 164 -4.48 -8.33 14.24
CA ALA A 164 -4.41 -6.97 13.74
C ALA A 164 -3.42 -6.87 12.57
N PHE A 165 -2.23 -7.44 12.69
CA PHE A 165 -1.24 -7.45 11.61
C PHE A 165 -1.74 -8.17 10.35
N LYS A 166 -2.41 -9.32 10.50
CA LYS A 166 -3.01 -10.04 9.36
C LYS A 166 -4.10 -9.22 8.68
N ALA A 167 -4.95 -8.56 9.45
CA ALA A 167 -6.00 -7.71 8.92
C ALA A 167 -5.43 -6.49 8.20
N LEU A 168 -4.39 -5.84 8.77
CA LEU A 168 -3.65 -4.76 8.13
C LEU A 168 -3.00 -5.21 6.82
N ALA A 169 -2.43 -6.42 6.78
CA ALA A 169 -1.83 -6.94 5.57
C ALA A 169 -2.87 -7.18 4.45
N ALA A 170 -4.03 -7.74 4.80
CA ALA A 170 -5.14 -7.92 3.88
C ALA A 170 -5.67 -6.57 3.36
N PHE A 171 -5.82 -5.59 4.26
CA PHE A 171 -6.22 -4.23 3.90
C PHE A 171 -5.21 -3.57 2.96
N ALA A 172 -3.92 -3.61 3.28
CA ALA A 172 -2.88 -3.01 2.44
C ALA A 172 -2.84 -3.66 1.05
N ALA A 173 -3.00 -4.98 0.95
CA ALA A 173 -3.12 -5.67 -0.33
C ALA A 173 -4.35 -5.22 -1.13
N ASP A 174 -5.52 -5.11 -0.49
CA ASP A 174 -6.75 -4.62 -1.12
C ASP A 174 -6.59 -3.18 -1.64
N LEU A 175 -6.04 -2.29 -0.80
CA LEU A 175 -5.75 -0.90 -1.14
C LEU A 175 -4.81 -0.78 -2.35
N LEU A 176 -3.77 -1.61 -2.41
CA LEU A 176 -2.81 -1.65 -3.52
C LEU A 176 -3.39 -2.29 -4.80
N SER A 177 -4.34 -3.22 -4.65
CA SER A 177 -4.96 -3.90 -5.80
C SER A 177 -6.00 -3.04 -6.52
N LYS A 178 -6.63 -2.10 -5.81
CA LYS A 178 -7.65 -1.20 -6.37
C LYS A 178 -6.99 -0.11 -7.20
N SER A 179 -7.38 0.00 -8.48
CA SER A 179 -6.98 1.13 -9.32
C SER A 179 -7.59 2.41 -8.78
N ASN A 180 -6.77 3.40 -8.43
CA ASN A 180 -7.26 4.69 -7.94
C ASN A 180 -7.26 5.73 -9.08
N ASP A 181 -8.33 6.53 -9.17
CA ASP A 181 -8.47 7.57 -10.18
C ASP A 181 -7.56 8.78 -9.86
N ALA A 182 -6.93 9.33 -10.91
CA ALA A 182 -6.13 10.58 -10.99
C ALA A 182 -5.15 10.92 -9.85
N GLY A 183 -3.87 11.09 -10.21
CA GLY A 183 -2.76 11.30 -9.29
C GLY A 183 -2.91 12.47 -8.30
N THR A 184 -2.30 12.27 -7.14
CA THR A 184 -2.36 13.18 -6.00
C THR A 184 -1.50 14.43 -6.23
N LYS A 185 -1.97 15.60 -5.80
CA LYS A 185 -1.12 16.80 -5.77
C LYS A 185 0.01 16.58 -4.76
N ALA A 186 1.22 17.07 -5.07
CA ALA A 186 2.40 16.89 -4.22
C ALA A 186 2.16 17.29 -2.74
N THR A 187 1.37 18.34 -2.49
CA THR A 187 1.00 18.79 -1.14
C THR A 187 0.22 17.74 -0.34
N THR A 188 -0.66 16.99 -1.01
CA THR A 188 -1.47 15.94 -0.40
C THR A 188 -0.64 14.68 -0.15
N GLY A 189 0.35 14.39 -1.02
CA GLY A 189 1.28 13.28 -0.78
C GLY A 189 2.19 13.51 0.44
N TYR A 190 2.67 14.74 0.64
CA TYR A 190 3.43 15.09 1.85
C TYR A 190 2.61 14.94 3.13
N SER A 191 1.36 15.42 3.16
CA SER A 191 0.50 15.28 4.35
C SER A 191 0.18 13.81 4.64
N ALA A 192 -0.09 13.02 3.61
CA ALA A 192 -0.34 11.59 3.75
C ALA A 192 0.89 10.86 4.30
N LEU A 193 2.08 11.11 3.74
CA LEU A 193 3.32 10.49 4.22
C LEU A 193 3.61 10.89 5.67
N LYS A 194 3.45 12.17 6.02
CA LYS A 194 3.63 12.66 7.40
C LYS A 194 2.74 11.90 8.39
N GLN A 195 1.49 11.63 8.01
CA GLN A 195 0.54 10.90 8.85
C GLN A 195 0.92 9.42 8.97
N ILE A 196 1.29 8.77 7.86
CA ILE A 196 1.74 7.37 7.82
C ILE A 196 2.97 7.17 8.73
N THR A 197 3.92 8.10 8.71
CA THR A 197 5.18 8.02 9.49
C THR A 197 5.05 8.57 10.90
N SER A 198 3.84 8.87 11.39
CA SER A 198 3.65 9.40 12.73
C SER A 198 4.10 8.40 13.80
N SER A 199 4.88 8.87 14.77
CA SER A 199 5.28 8.10 15.95
C SER A 199 4.13 7.92 16.95
N GLU A 200 3.02 8.64 16.80
CA GLU A 200 1.86 8.51 17.68
C GLU A 200 1.24 7.10 17.64
N LEU A 201 1.41 6.40 16.51
CA LEU A 201 0.89 5.04 16.29
C LEU A 201 1.73 3.96 16.98
N GLU A 202 2.95 4.24 17.42
CA GLU A 202 3.86 3.25 18.03
C GLU A 202 3.20 2.51 19.21
N ARG A 203 2.40 3.23 19.99
CA ARG A 203 1.74 2.72 21.21
C ARG A 203 0.31 2.22 21.00
N THR A 204 -0.28 2.51 19.84
CA THR A 204 -1.74 2.38 19.62
C THR A 204 -2.11 1.63 18.35
N TRP A 205 -1.13 1.17 17.57
CA TRP A 205 -1.40 0.60 16.25
C TRP A 205 -2.31 -0.62 16.31
N VAL A 206 -2.26 -1.43 17.38
CA VAL A 206 -3.10 -2.63 17.53
C VAL A 206 -4.56 -2.22 17.75
N GLU A 207 -4.80 -1.26 18.65
CA GLU A 207 -6.14 -0.71 18.91
C GLU A 207 -6.71 -0.06 17.67
N GLU A 208 -5.89 0.74 17.00
CA GLU A 208 -6.33 1.56 15.90
C GLU A 208 -6.66 0.70 14.67
N ALA A 209 -5.84 -0.33 14.40
CA ALA A 209 -6.16 -1.36 13.43
C ALA A 209 -7.45 -2.10 13.78
N SER A 210 -7.61 -2.51 15.05
CA SER A 210 -8.80 -3.23 15.49
C SER A 210 -10.07 -2.39 15.38
N ARG A 211 -9.98 -1.11 15.75
CA ARG A 211 -11.06 -0.11 15.70
C ARG A 211 -11.49 0.15 14.26
N LEU A 212 -10.55 0.44 13.38
CA LEU A 212 -10.84 0.81 11.98
C LEU A 212 -11.28 -0.38 11.13
N LEU A 213 -10.77 -1.58 11.40
CA LEU A 213 -11.14 -2.80 10.68
C LEU A 213 -12.32 -3.55 11.32
N ALA A 214 -12.92 -2.96 12.35
CA ALA A 214 -14.02 -3.55 13.12
C ALA A 214 -13.73 -5.00 13.54
N LEU A 215 -12.48 -5.31 13.88
CA LEU A 215 -12.12 -6.59 14.46
C LEU A 215 -12.85 -6.67 15.78
N GLN A 216 -13.82 -7.59 15.90
CA GLN A 216 -14.67 -7.73 17.07
C GLN A 216 -13.82 -7.65 18.34
N SER A 217 -14.25 -6.81 19.28
CA SER A 217 -13.61 -6.65 20.57
C SER A 217 -13.30 -8.02 21.16
N LEU A 218 -12.02 -8.29 21.35
CA LEU A 218 -11.55 -9.51 21.99
C LEU A 218 -12.35 -9.77 23.26
N PRO A 219 -12.78 -11.02 23.51
CA PRO A 219 -13.39 -11.37 24.78
C PRO A 219 -12.43 -10.96 25.90
N THR A 220 -12.86 -10.03 26.74
CA THR A 220 -12.21 -9.67 27.99
C THR A 220 -12.29 -10.88 28.92
N THR A 221 -11.29 -11.75 28.87
CA THR A 221 -11.03 -12.75 29.92
C THR A 221 -9.98 -12.24 30.87
#